data_AF-A0AAW5R3V0-F1
#
_entry.id   AF-A0AAW5R3V0-F1
#
_cell.length_a   1.000
_cell.length_b   1.000
_cell.length_c   1.000
_cell.angle_alpha   90.00
_cell.angle_beta   90.00
_cell.angle_gamma   90.00
#
_symmetry.space_group_name_H-M   'P 1'
#
loop_
_entity.id
_entity.type
_entity.pdbx_description
1 polymer ?
#
loop_
_entity_poly.entity_id
_entity_poly.type
_entity_poly.pdbx_seq_one_letter_code
_entity_poly.pdbx_strand_id
1 'polypeptide(L)'
;MKGLPYGLLVTFSTCEGAASARMSMHSDETKPLWATLGRYKPVEWSDALVGFTTFFHNWFKGVDADEATRRMRVASGHDGFVFFTGEKVKADYREFLLKGSLDAFIAANRQITSAIPEGTNQAS
;
A
#
# COMPACT_ATOMS: atom_id res chain seq x y z
N MET A 1 -1.39 -7.01 -23.16
CA MET A 1 -0.94 -6.26 -21.97
C MET A 1 -1.82 -6.69 -20.80
N LYS A 2 -1.26 -7.17 -19.69
CA LYS A 2 -2.04 -7.63 -18.52
C LYS A 2 -2.26 -6.47 -17.55
N GLY A 3 -3.20 -5.58 -17.86
CA GLY A 3 -3.71 -4.57 -16.92
C GLY A 3 -5.22 -4.73 -16.79
N LEU A 4 -5.83 -4.23 -15.70
CA LEU A 4 -7.29 -4.17 -15.61
C LEU A 4 -7.84 -3.28 -16.74
N PRO A 5 -8.94 -3.67 -17.42
CA PRO A 5 -9.65 -2.74 -18.31
C PRO A 5 -10.00 -1.47 -17.54
N TYR A 6 -9.60 -0.31 -18.07
CA TYR A 6 -9.77 1.00 -17.42
C TYR A 6 -8.97 1.20 -16.12
N GLY A 7 -7.96 0.36 -15.85
CA GLY A 7 -7.07 0.49 -14.71
C GLY A 7 -5.99 1.55 -14.90
N LEU A 8 -5.76 2.36 -13.87
CA LEU A 8 -4.69 3.35 -13.79
C LEU A 8 -3.46 2.73 -13.11
N LEU A 9 -2.34 2.70 -13.84
CA LEU A 9 -1.00 2.47 -13.29
C LEU A 9 -0.34 3.82 -13.04
N VAL A 10 0.04 4.10 -11.78
CA VAL A 10 0.80 5.31 -11.43
C VAL A 10 2.26 4.95 -11.22
N THR A 11 3.16 5.67 -11.88
CA THR A 11 4.61 5.45 -11.78
C THR A 11 5.31 6.66 -11.19
N PHE A 12 5.98 6.52 -10.04
CA PHE A 12 6.79 7.57 -9.43
C PHE A 12 8.26 7.33 -9.73
N SER A 13 8.82 8.15 -10.62
CA SER A 13 10.22 8.02 -11.03
C SER A 13 11.20 8.52 -9.97
N THR A 14 10.88 9.63 -9.32
CA THR A 14 11.77 10.31 -8.36
C THR A 14 11.08 10.66 -7.05
N CYS A 15 9.75 10.63 -6.97
CA CYS A 15 8.99 10.89 -5.75
C CYS A 15 8.79 9.61 -4.93
N GLU A 16 8.58 9.76 -3.62
CA GLU A 16 8.20 8.62 -2.78
C GLU A 16 6.83 8.07 -3.23
N GLY A 17 6.80 6.78 -3.58
CA GLY A 17 5.61 6.15 -4.17
C GLY A 17 4.43 6.00 -3.21
N ALA A 18 4.64 6.24 -1.90
CA ALA A 18 3.61 6.13 -0.88
C ALA A 18 2.46 7.13 -1.06
N ALA A 19 2.66 8.23 -1.81
CA ALA A 19 1.61 9.22 -2.05
C ALA A 19 0.40 8.64 -2.81
N SER A 20 0.60 7.66 -3.71
CA SER A 20 -0.55 7.00 -4.38
C SER A 20 -1.34 6.10 -3.43
N ALA A 21 -0.76 5.66 -2.31
CA ALA A 21 -1.52 4.87 -1.35
C ALA A 21 -2.74 5.65 -0.84
N ARG A 22 -2.60 6.98 -0.68
CA ARG A 22 -3.72 7.87 -0.32
C ARG A 22 -4.82 7.90 -1.38
N MET A 23 -4.49 7.65 -2.65
CA MET A 23 -5.50 7.54 -3.69
C MET A 23 -6.36 6.29 -3.49
N SER A 24 -5.81 5.22 -2.90
CA SER A 24 -6.52 3.99 -2.55
C SER A 24 -7.20 4.00 -1.17
N MET A 25 -6.89 4.96 -0.30
CA MET A 25 -7.41 5.04 1.09
C MET A 25 -8.82 5.64 1.14
N HIS A 26 -9.81 4.95 0.59
CA HIS A 26 -11.22 5.29 0.72
C HIS A 26 -12.05 4.02 0.93
N SER A 27 -13.17 4.15 1.64
CA SER A 27 -14.09 3.05 1.94
C SER A 27 -14.92 2.60 0.72
N ASP A 28 -15.02 3.46 -0.29
CA ASP A 28 -15.98 3.32 -1.38
C ASP A 28 -15.38 2.54 -2.57
N GLU A 29 -16.19 2.10 -3.54
CA GLU A 29 -15.71 1.26 -4.66
C GLU A 29 -14.95 2.03 -5.77
N THR A 30 -15.00 3.35 -5.79
CA THR A 30 -14.97 4.13 -7.05
C THR A 30 -13.62 4.68 -7.52
N LYS A 31 -12.49 3.97 -7.37
CA LYS A 31 -11.24 4.44 -7.99
C LYS A 31 -10.51 3.39 -8.81
N PRO A 32 -10.20 3.70 -10.08
CA PRO A 32 -9.55 2.77 -11.00
C PRO A 32 -8.05 2.60 -10.72
N LEU A 33 -7.56 2.87 -9.50
CA LEU A 33 -6.14 2.65 -9.20
C LEU A 33 -5.85 1.15 -9.22
N TRP A 34 -5.24 0.70 -10.30
CA TRP A 34 -4.90 -0.71 -10.49
C TRP A 34 -3.59 -1.02 -9.79
N ALA A 35 -2.56 -0.19 -9.98
CA ALA A 35 -1.27 -0.41 -9.34
C ALA A 35 -0.41 0.86 -9.26
N THR A 36 0.62 0.78 -8.42
CA THR A 36 1.66 1.78 -8.29
C THR A 36 3.03 1.14 -8.48
N LEU A 37 3.87 1.78 -9.28
CA LEU A 37 5.32 1.56 -9.31
C LEU A 37 6.00 2.79 -8.69
N GLY A 38 6.90 2.58 -7.74
CA GLY A 38 7.63 3.68 -7.12
C GLY A 38 8.94 3.21 -6.51
N ARG A 39 9.50 4.05 -5.64
CA ARG A 39 10.71 3.74 -4.89
C ARG A 39 10.51 3.93 -3.39
N TYR A 40 11.21 3.13 -2.59
CA TYR A 40 11.30 3.28 -1.12
C TYR A 40 12.70 3.72 -0.65
N LYS A 41 13.69 3.75 -1.56
CA LYS A 41 15.04 4.28 -1.31
C LYS A 41 15.35 5.42 -2.28
N PRO A 42 16.18 6.42 -1.88
CA PRO A 42 16.92 7.31 -2.79
C PRO A 42 17.39 6.56 -4.03
N VAL A 43 17.07 7.06 -5.22
CA VAL A 43 17.59 6.51 -6.47
C VAL A 43 18.24 7.63 -7.26
N GLU A 44 19.44 7.38 -7.76
CA GLU A 44 20.13 8.32 -8.64
C GLU A 44 19.39 8.42 -9.98
N TRP A 45 19.46 9.59 -10.61
CA TRP A 45 18.75 9.85 -11.87
C TRP A 45 19.17 8.90 -12.99
N SER A 46 20.44 8.51 -13.04
CA SER A 46 20.96 7.52 -14.00
C SER A 46 20.26 6.18 -13.86
N ASP A 47 20.11 5.70 -12.63
CA ASP A 47 19.57 4.39 -12.32
C ASP A 47 18.05 4.38 -12.50
N ALA A 48 17.39 5.48 -12.17
CA ALA A 48 15.97 5.71 -12.48
C ALA A 48 15.72 5.64 -13.98
N LEU A 49 16.53 6.33 -14.80
CA LEU A 49 16.37 6.30 -16.25
C LEU A 49 16.49 4.88 -16.80
N VAL A 50 17.56 4.16 -16.45
CA VAL A 50 17.76 2.75 -16.87
C VAL A 50 16.60 1.88 -16.41
N GLY A 51 16.18 2.03 -15.16
CA GLY A 51 15.10 1.27 -14.56
C GLY A 51 13.77 1.47 -15.27
N PHE A 52 13.35 2.72 -15.48
CA PHE A 52 12.06 3.04 -16.11
C PHE A 52 12.02 2.67 -17.59
N THR A 53 13.12 2.90 -18.32
CA THR A 53 13.22 2.43 -19.70
C THR A 53 13.08 0.91 -19.77
N THR A 54 13.75 0.18 -18.86
CA THR A 54 13.63 -1.28 -18.77
C THR A 54 12.21 -1.72 -18.44
N PHE A 55 11.58 -1.08 -17.46
CA PHE A 55 10.21 -1.38 -17.07
C PHE A 55 9.25 -1.23 -18.25
N PHE A 56 9.20 -0.05 -18.87
CA PHE A 56 8.27 0.22 -19.96
C PHE A 56 8.55 -0.67 -21.19
N HIS A 57 9.82 -0.91 -21.52
CA HIS A 57 10.20 -1.83 -22.60
C HIS A 57 9.60 -3.23 -22.40
N ASN A 58 9.72 -3.78 -21.20
CA ASN A 58 9.21 -5.12 -20.89
C ASN A 58 7.67 -5.11 -20.80
N TRP A 59 7.11 -4.12 -20.12
CA TRP A 59 5.67 -3.96 -19.94
C TRP A 59 4.91 -3.88 -21.27
N PHE A 60 5.38 -3.04 -22.21
CA PHE A 60 4.77 -2.93 -23.54
C PHE A 60 4.96 -4.19 -24.39
N LYS A 61 5.92 -5.05 -24.07
CA LYS A 61 6.09 -6.39 -24.66
C LYS A 61 5.21 -7.46 -24.01
N GLY A 62 4.34 -7.09 -23.07
CA GLY A 62 3.39 -8.00 -22.43
C GLY A 62 3.94 -8.74 -21.22
N VAL A 63 5.12 -8.36 -20.72
CA VAL A 63 5.62 -8.84 -19.43
C VAL A 63 4.72 -8.29 -18.31
N ASP A 64 4.45 -9.12 -17.31
CA ASP A 64 3.71 -8.72 -16.11
C ASP A 64 4.43 -7.58 -15.36
N ALA A 65 3.70 -6.73 -14.63
CA ALA A 65 4.25 -5.53 -14.02
C ALA A 65 5.20 -5.88 -12.88
N ASP A 66 4.89 -6.93 -12.13
CA ASP A 66 5.77 -7.39 -11.04
C ASP A 66 7.08 -7.91 -11.62
N GLU A 67 7.01 -8.71 -12.69
CA GLU A 67 8.20 -9.21 -13.38
C GLU A 67 8.98 -8.09 -14.10
N ALA A 68 8.29 -7.13 -14.71
CA ALA A 68 8.92 -5.95 -15.31
C ALA A 68 9.63 -5.10 -14.24
N THR A 69 9.06 -4.99 -13.04
CA THR A 69 9.67 -4.33 -11.88
C THR A 69 10.89 -5.10 -11.39
N ARG A 70 10.84 -6.44 -11.35
CA ARG A 70 12.02 -7.27 -11.04
C ARG A 70 13.15 -7.03 -12.02
N ARG A 71 12.86 -6.98 -13.33
CA ARG A 71 13.86 -6.69 -14.39
C ARG A 71 14.41 -5.28 -14.29
N MET A 72 13.56 -4.31 -13.96
CA MET A 72 13.97 -2.93 -13.67
C MET A 72 15.02 -2.86 -12.56
N ARG A 73 14.84 -3.59 -11.46
CA ARG A 73 15.85 -3.66 -10.37
C ARG A 73 17.17 -4.24 -10.84
N VAL A 74 17.11 -5.33 -11.63
CA VAL A 74 18.31 -5.99 -12.16
C VAL A 74 19.07 -5.07 -13.12
N ALA A 75 18.38 -4.41 -14.04
CA ALA A 75 19.02 -3.56 -15.05
C ALA A 75 19.60 -2.26 -14.47
N SER A 76 18.90 -1.65 -13.51
CA SER A 76 19.37 -0.44 -12.83
C SER A 76 20.42 -0.70 -11.76
N GLY A 77 20.60 -1.95 -11.33
CA GLY A 77 21.41 -2.28 -10.16
C GLY A 77 20.81 -1.81 -8.82
N HIS A 78 19.55 -1.35 -8.82
CA HIS A 78 18.92 -0.72 -7.67
C HIS A 78 17.70 -1.52 -7.16
N ASP A 79 17.76 -1.96 -5.91
CA ASP A 79 16.73 -2.78 -5.26
C ASP A 79 15.55 -1.97 -4.69
N GLY A 80 15.63 -0.64 -4.76
CA GLY A 80 14.67 0.29 -4.17
C GLY A 80 13.34 0.44 -4.91
N PHE A 81 13.18 -0.16 -6.09
CA PHE A 81 11.93 -0.10 -6.86
C PHE A 81 10.90 -1.08 -6.30
N VAL A 82 9.63 -0.69 -6.29
CA VAL A 82 8.55 -1.49 -5.71
C VAL A 82 7.26 -1.33 -6.49
N PHE A 83 6.56 -2.45 -6.64
CA PHE A 83 5.26 -2.54 -7.29
C PHE A 83 4.23 -3.00 -6.28
N PHE A 84 3.09 -2.32 -6.22
CA PHE A 84 1.97 -2.70 -5.35
C PHE A 84 0.66 -2.54 -6.12
N THR A 85 -0.25 -3.50 -5.96
CA THR A 85 -1.60 -3.40 -6.51
C THR A 85 -2.47 -2.51 -5.63
N GLY A 86 -3.41 -1.79 -6.25
CA GLY A 86 -4.38 -0.98 -5.53
C GLY A 86 -5.25 -1.82 -4.59
N GLU A 87 -5.54 -3.07 -4.97
CA GLU A 87 -6.22 -4.06 -4.13
C GLU A 87 -5.46 -4.36 -2.84
N LYS A 88 -4.15 -4.62 -2.94
CA LYS A 88 -3.31 -4.86 -1.77
C LYS A 88 -3.29 -3.63 -0.85
N VAL A 89 -3.11 -2.44 -1.41
CA VAL A 89 -3.12 -1.20 -0.61
C VAL A 89 -4.46 -0.99 0.09
N LYS A 90 -5.59 -1.32 -0.56
CA LYS A 90 -6.93 -1.25 0.06
C LYS A 90 -7.12 -2.29 1.16
N ALA A 91 -6.60 -3.50 0.98
CA ALA A 91 -6.66 -4.55 2.00
C ALA A 91 -5.85 -4.13 3.24
N ASP A 92 -4.61 -3.69 3.04
CA ASP A 92 -3.72 -3.20 4.09
C ASP A 92 -4.35 -1.99 4.83
N TYR A 93 -5.02 -1.08 4.10
CA TYR A 93 -5.73 0.05 4.71
C TYR A 93 -6.96 -0.38 5.52
N ARG A 94 -7.75 -1.33 5.04
CA ARG A 94 -8.90 -1.87 5.79
C ARG A 94 -8.45 -2.54 7.09
N GLU A 95 -7.38 -3.32 7.04
CA GLU A 95 -6.78 -3.92 8.23
C GLU A 95 -6.32 -2.86 9.24
N PHE A 96 -5.66 -1.80 8.77
CA PHE A 96 -5.26 -0.67 9.61
C PHE A 96 -6.45 0.00 10.31
N LEU A 97 -7.55 0.26 9.59
CA LEU A 97 -8.77 0.83 10.17
C LEU A 97 -9.41 -0.08 11.22
N LEU A 98 -9.50 -1.39 10.94
CA LEU A 98 -10.08 -2.37 11.86
C LEU A 98 -9.27 -2.44 13.17
N LYS A 99 -7.94 -2.45 13.07
CA LYS A 99 -7.06 -2.46 14.24
C LYS A 99 -7.23 -1.20 15.09
N GLY A 100 -7.27 -0.02 14.46
CA GLY A 100 -7.53 1.24 15.18
C GLY A 100 -8.90 1.25 15.88
N SER A 101 -9.92 0.69 15.24
CA SER A 101 -11.27 0.59 15.83
C SER A 101 -11.32 -0.38 17.02
N LEU A 102 -10.59 -1.49 16.94
CA LEU A 102 -10.46 -2.47 18.02
C LEU A 102 -9.72 -1.87 19.22
N ASP A 103 -8.61 -1.17 18.98
CA ASP A 103 -7.84 -0.51 20.03
C ASP A 103 -8.68 0.55 20.75
N ALA A 104 -9.47 1.34 20.01
CA ALA A 104 -10.39 2.32 20.57
C ALA A 104 -11.51 1.67 21.41
N PHE A 105 -12.08 0.55 20.94
CA PHE A 105 -13.10 -0.21 21.67
C PHE A 105 -12.55 -0.81 22.97
N ILE A 106 -11.33 -1.40 22.94
CA ILE A 106 -10.66 -1.94 24.13
C ILE A 106 -10.38 -0.82 25.13
N ALA A 107 -9.89 0.34 24.68
CA ALA A 107 -9.64 1.49 25.54
C ALA A 107 -10.92 2.01 26.22
N ALA A 108 -12.03 2.12 25.46
CA ALA A 108 -13.33 2.54 26.00
C ALA A 108 -13.89 1.54 27.02
N ASN A 109 -13.80 0.23 26.77
CA ASN A 109 -14.31 -0.78 27.69
C ASN A 109 -13.47 -0.95 28.95
N ARG A 110 -12.15 -0.71 28.90
CA ARG A 110 -11.31 -0.68 30.13
C ARG A 110 -11.77 0.38 31.13
N GLN A 111 -12.23 1.54 30.64
CA GLN A 111 -12.74 2.61 31.50
C GLN A 111 -14.08 2.24 32.18
N ILE A 112 -14.90 1.42 31.51
CA ILE A 112 -16.17 0.93 32.07
C ILE A 112 -15.91 -0.12 33.16
N THR A 113 -14.94 -1.03 32.98
CA THR A 113 -14.65 -2.08 33.97
C THR A 113 -14.03 -1.51 35.26
N SER A 114 -13.28 -0.41 35.19
CA SER A 114 -12.75 0.28 36.39
C SER A 114 -13.78 1.10 37.16
N ALA A 115 -15.00 1.26 36.65
CA ALA A 115 -16.06 2.07 37.26
C ALA A 115 -17.13 1.24 38.00
N ILE A 116 -17.00 -0.09 38.05
CA ILE A 116 -17.91 -0.97 38.82
C ILE A 116 -17.36 -1.06 40.25
N PRO A 117 -18.04 -0.50 41.27
CA PRO A 117 -17.59 -0.61 42.65
C PRO A 117 -17.73 -2.07 43.11
N GLU A 118 -16.63 -2.68 43.57
CA GLU A 118 -16.69 -3.91 44.36
C GLU A 118 -17.32 -3.57 45.71
N GLY A 119 -18.60 -3.90 45.91
CA GLY A 119 -19.16 -3.91 47.25
C GLY A 119 -20.67 -3.80 47.34
N THR A 120 -21.33 -4.95 47.45
CA THR A 120 -22.38 -5.20 48.45
C THR A 120 -22.64 -6.71 48.53
N ASN A 121 -21.83 -7.41 49.32
CA ASN A 121 -22.23 -8.71 49.86
C ASN A 121 -21.85 -8.76 51.35
N GLN A 122 -22.59 -7.98 52.16
CA GLN A 122 -22.75 -8.28 53.58
C GLN A 122 -24.10 -8.97 53.71
N ALA A 123 -24.06 -10.30 53.74
CA ALA A 123 -25.19 -11.12 54.16
C ALA A 123 -25.18 -11.16 55.69
N SER A 124 -26.24 -10.59 56.26
CA SER A 124 -26.61 -10.67 57.68
C SER A 124 -27.22 -12.03 58.03
#